data_AF-A0A936B8G6-F1
#
_entry.id   AF-A0A936B8G6-F1
#
_cell.length_a   1.000
_cell.length_b   1.000
_cell.length_c   1.000
_cell.angle_alpha   90.00
_cell.angle_beta   90.00
_cell.angle_gamma   90.00
#
_symmetry.space_group_name_H-M   'P 1'
#
loop_
_entity.id
_entity.type
_entity.pdbx_description
1 polymer ?
#
loop_
_entity_poly.entity_id
_entity_poly.type
_entity_poly.pdbx_seq_one_letter_code
_entity_poly.pdbx_strand_id
1 'polypeptide(L)'
;MTRGSPNWKRSSPTSPSPAAIRSRRKNWRRSTRKLAEIAAVAAAASDAAKTASETAGAQAARVDAIAASVRAVEEKAAAAAGNPKIAIAIAAAALKSAVDRGQPFMTELETYAAVTPDAPEIASLRAFAASGVPTRADLATAAGETAVAMIAAMAVNDPQAGFFQRLLDSAKALVTVRPIGMVEGEGIEAIAARVEARTKAGDLKGALDEIAKAPEPAKAAAAGFVTKVEGRMTVENLIDAALAAALKTGGTGG
;
A
#
# COMPACT_ATOMS: atom_id res chain seq x y z
N MET A 1 -12.22 -29.20 -92.25
CA MET A 1 -12.50 -28.84 -90.84
C MET A 1 -11.49 -27.81 -90.39
N THR A 2 -11.99 -26.60 -90.06
CA THR A 2 -11.51 -25.56 -89.11
C THR A 2 -10.30 -25.90 -88.23
N ARG A 3 -9.37 -25.05 -87.78
CA ARG A 3 -9.16 -23.60 -87.56
C ARG A 3 -7.64 -23.50 -87.22
N GLY A 4 -6.86 -22.45 -87.46
CA GLY A 4 -6.98 -21.08 -86.96
C GLY A 4 -5.59 -20.62 -86.49
N SER A 5 -5.04 -19.58 -87.11
CA SER A 5 -3.73 -19.02 -86.76
C SER A 5 -3.76 -18.35 -85.36
N PRO A 6 -2.67 -18.41 -84.56
CA PRO A 6 -2.63 -17.78 -83.25
C PRO A 6 -2.62 -16.25 -83.36
N ASN A 7 -3.64 -15.61 -82.80
CA ASN A 7 -3.79 -14.17 -82.75
C ASN A 7 -2.90 -13.57 -81.64
N TRP A 8 -1.79 -12.92 -82.01
CA TRP A 8 -0.94 -12.20 -81.06
C TRP A 8 -1.55 -10.83 -80.72
N LYS A 9 -2.68 -10.83 -80.00
CA LYS A 9 -3.12 -9.60 -79.32
C LYS A 9 -2.13 -9.32 -78.20
N ARG A 10 -1.18 -8.40 -78.44
CA ARG A 10 -0.52 -7.66 -77.37
C ARG A 10 -1.61 -6.95 -76.58
N SER A 11 -1.98 -7.52 -75.42
CA SER A 11 -2.78 -6.83 -74.43
C SER A 11 -1.93 -5.67 -73.91
N SER A 12 -2.22 -4.46 -74.36
CA SER A 12 -1.62 -3.24 -73.81
C SER A 12 -1.90 -3.23 -72.30
N PRO A 13 -0.91 -2.99 -71.44
CA PRO A 13 -1.17 -2.91 -70.00
C PRO A 13 -2.19 -1.79 -69.76
N THR A 14 -3.37 -2.16 -69.30
CA THR A 14 -4.42 -1.20 -68.95
C THR A 14 -3.95 -0.42 -67.73
N SER A 15 -3.74 0.89 -67.91
CA SER A 15 -3.36 1.78 -66.82
C SER A 15 -4.39 1.70 -65.69
N PRO A 16 -3.97 1.49 -64.43
CA PRO A 16 -4.90 1.37 -63.32
C PRO A 16 -5.75 2.64 -63.17
N SER A 17 -7.05 2.47 -62.97
CA SER A 17 -7.98 3.59 -62.76
C SER A 17 -7.53 4.46 -61.57
N PRO A 18 -7.70 5.80 -61.62
CA PRO A 18 -7.35 6.71 -60.53
C PRO A 18 -7.90 6.29 -59.15
N ALA A 19 -9.07 5.63 -59.11
CA ALA A 19 -9.66 5.11 -57.88
C ALA A 19 -8.85 3.93 -57.29
N ALA A 20 -8.34 3.02 -58.13
CA ALA A 20 -7.51 1.89 -57.72
C ALA A 20 -6.14 2.35 -57.20
N ILE A 21 -5.54 3.36 -57.84
CA ILE A 21 -4.29 3.99 -57.37
C ILE A 21 -4.50 4.65 -55.99
N ARG A 22 -5.60 5.39 -55.80
CA ARG A 22 -5.93 5.99 -54.50
C ARG A 22 -6.15 4.95 -53.40
N SER A 23 -6.84 3.84 -53.71
CA SER A 23 -7.08 2.75 -52.77
C SER A 23 -5.78 2.06 -52.36
N ARG A 24 -4.93 1.70 -53.33
CA ARG A 24 -3.59 1.15 -53.07
C ARG A 24 -2.73 2.08 -52.22
N ARG A 25 -2.76 3.39 -52.49
CA ARG A 25 -2.03 4.39 -51.70
C ARG A 25 -2.55 4.49 -50.26
N LYS A 26 -3.87 4.39 -50.05
CA LYS A 26 -4.48 4.33 -48.70
C LYS A 26 -4.07 3.06 -47.96
N ASN A 27 -4.12 1.89 -48.61
CA ASN A 27 -3.70 0.64 -48.00
C ASN A 27 -2.21 0.62 -47.68
N TRP A 28 -1.37 1.13 -48.57
CA TRP A 28 0.07 1.27 -48.33
C TRP A 28 0.36 2.14 -47.09
N ARG A 29 -0.29 3.31 -46.95
CA ARG A 29 -0.16 4.18 -45.76
C ARG A 29 -0.66 3.51 -44.46
N ARG A 30 -1.69 2.68 -44.54
CA ARG A 30 -2.19 1.91 -43.38
C ARG A 30 -1.18 0.84 -42.96
N SER A 31 -0.61 0.13 -43.92
CA SER A 31 0.42 -0.89 -43.66
C SER A 31 1.70 -0.25 -43.09
N THR A 32 2.16 0.88 -43.62
CA THR A 32 3.34 1.57 -43.07
C THR A 32 3.11 2.08 -41.66
N ARG A 33 1.90 2.55 -41.33
CA ARG A 33 1.54 2.97 -39.97
C ARG A 33 1.53 1.79 -38.99
N LYS A 34 0.95 0.65 -39.36
CA LYS A 34 0.98 -0.57 -38.54
C LYS A 34 2.42 -1.06 -38.30
N LEU A 35 3.28 -1.01 -39.31
CA LEU A 35 4.69 -1.37 -39.18
C LEU A 35 5.44 -0.44 -38.21
N ALA A 36 5.16 0.86 -38.25
CA ALA A 36 5.73 1.82 -37.30
C ALA A 36 5.24 1.57 -35.86
N GLU A 37 3.96 1.25 -35.67
CA GLU A 37 3.40 0.89 -34.36
C GLU A 37 4.03 -0.40 -33.81
N ILE A 38 4.21 -1.44 -34.64
CA ILE A 38 4.90 -2.68 -34.24
C ILE A 38 6.36 -2.42 -33.87
N ALA A 39 7.08 -1.61 -34.66
CA ALA A 39 8.46 -1.25 -34.36
C ALA A 39 8.59 -0.46 -33.04
N ALA A 40 7.65 0.45 -32.77
CA ALA A 40 7.60 1.19 -31.51
C ALA A 40 7.32 0.28 -30.31
N VAL A 41 6.38 -0.68 -30.45
CA VAL A 41 6.10 -1.68 -29.41
C VAL A 41 7.30 -2.59 -29.18
N ALA A 42 8.00 -3.01 -30.23
CA ALA A 42 9.20 -3.84 -30.11
C ALA A 42 10.35 -3.10 -29.41
N ALA A 43 10.54 -1.81 -29.71
CA ALA A 43 11.52 -0.96 -29.03
C ALA A 43 11.16 -0.80 -27.54
N ALA A 44 9.90 -0.46 -27.23
CA ALA A 44 9.43 -0.34 -25.86
C ALA A 44 9.56 -1.66 -25.07
N ALA A 45 9.29 -2.80 -25.70
CA ALA A 45 9.47 -4.11 -25.10
C ALA A 45 10.95 -4.42 -24.81
N SER A 46 11.86 -4.04 -25.71
CA SER A 46 13.30 -4.18 -25.51
C SER A 46 13.80 -3.31 -24.35
N ASP A 47 13.35 -2.05 -24.27
CA ASP A 47 13.71 -1.14 -23.19
C ASP A 47 13.17 -1.60 -21.83
N ALA A 48 11.93 -2.11 -21.81
CA ALA A 48 11.35 -2.71 -20.62
C ALA A 48 12.12 -3.97 -20.18
N ALA A 49 12.50 -4.84 -21.12
CA ALA A 49 13.30 -6.04 -20.83
C ALA A 49 14.68 -5.68 -20.26
N LYS A 50 15.33 -4.65 -20.80
CA LYS A 50 16.61 -4.14 -20.30
C LYS A 50 16.47 -3.60 -18.87
N THR A 51 15.47 -2.76 -18.63
CA THR A 51 15.17 -2.20 -17.30
C THR A 51 14.87 -3.30 -16.28
N ALA A 52 14.10 -4.31 -16.68
CA ALA A 52 13.79 -5.46 -15.84
C ALA A 52 15.05 -6.28 -15.51
N SER A 53 15.94 -6.49 -16.50
CA SER A 53 17.21 -7.20 -16.29
C SER A 53 18.15 -6.43 -15.35
N GLU A 54 18.25 -5.11 -15.49
CA GLU A 54 19.04 -4.25 -14.59
C GLU A 54 18.48 -4.26 -13.16
N THR A 55 17.16 -4.19 -13.03
CA THR A 55 16.47 -4.27 -11.74
C THR A 55 16.68 -5.63 -11.08
N ALA A 56 16.58 -6.72 -11.84
CA ALA A 56 16.83 -8.07 -11.35
C ALA A 56 18.30 -8.24 -10.91
N GLY A 57 19.26 -7.69 -11.67
CA GLY A 57 20.67 -7.67 -11.28
C GLY A 57 20.91 -6.89 -9.99
N ALA A 58 20.29 -5.72 -9.83
CA ALA A 58 20.37 -4.92 -8.61
C ALA A 58 19.73 -5.63 -7.41
N GLN A 59 18.63 -6.35 -7.62
CA GLN A 59 17.99 -7.15 -6.57
C GLN A 59 18.85 -8.35 -6.17
N ALA A 60 19.43 -9.07 -7.12
CA ALA A 60 20.35 -10.18 -6.84
C ALA A 60 21.55 -9.70 -6.01
N ALA A 61 22.17 -8.59 -6.38
CA ALA A 61 23.27 -7.99 -5.61
C ALA A 61 22.87 -7.60 -4.18
N ARG A 62 21.63 -7.09 -3.99
CA ARG A 62 21.09 -6.80 -2.64
C ARG A 62 20.87 -8.07 -1.83
N VAL A 63 20.33 -9.12 -2.45
CA VAL A 63 20.15 -10.42 -1.78
C VAL A 63 21.49 -11.01 -1.36
N ASP A 64 22.51 -10.96 -2.23
CA ASP A 64 23.85 -11.41 -1.89
C ASP A 64 24.47 -10.60 -0.75
N ALA A 65 24.30 -9.27 -0.75
CA ALA A 65 24.77 -8.40 0.32
C ALA A 65 24.06 -8.69 1.66
N ILE A 66 22.75 -8.97 1.63
CA ILE A 66 21.99 -9.37 2.81
C ILE A 66 22.46 -10.74 3.29
N ALA A 67 22.63 -11.72 2.40
CA ALA A 67 23.10 -13.05 2.74
C ALA A 67 24.51 -13.02 3.37
N ALA A 68 25.42 -12.20 2.84
CA ALA A 68 26.72 -11.98 3.43
C ALA A 68 26.63 -11.33 4.82
N SER A 69 25.73 -10.35 4.98
CA SER A 69 25.50 -9.68 6.27
C SER A 69 24.92 -10.64 7.32
N VAL A 70 23.97 -11.50 6.92
CA VAL A 70 23.39 -12.54 7.79
C VAL A 70 24.48 -13.51 8.25
N ARG A 71 25.29 -14.03 7.33
CA ARG A 71 26.41 -14.92 7.69
C ARG A 71 27.40 -14.25 8.66
N ALA A 72 27.74 -12.98 8.43
CA ALA A 72 28.62 -12.23 9.32
C ALA A 72 28.00 -12.00 10.71
N VAL A 73 26.68 -11.82 10.79
CA VAL A 73 25.95 -11.73 12.06
C VAL A 73 25.89 -13.10 12.75
N GLU A 74 25.64 -14.17 12.02
CA GLU A 74 25.62 -15.55 12.53
C GLU A 74 26.99 -15.96 13.08
N GLU A 75 28.08 -15.67 12.36
CA GLU A 75 29.45 -15.93 12.81
C GLU A 75 29.78 -15.13 14.08
N LYS A 76 29.40 -13.85 14.14
CA LYS A 76 29.58 -13.03 15.35
C LYS A 76 28.71 -13.52 16.52
N ALA A 77 27.49 -13.97 16.25
CA ALA A 77 26.59 -14.54 17.25
C ALA A 77 27.13 -15.88 17.79
N ALA A 78 27.66 -16.74 16.91
CA ALA A 78 28.30 -17.99 17.28
C ALA A 78 29.62 -17.78 18.04
N ALA A 79 30.45 -16.83 17.60
CA ALA A 79 31.72 -16.48 18.25
C ALA A 79 31.52 -15.89 19.66
N ALA A 80 30.34 -15.33 19.93
CA ALA A 80 29.95 -14.85 21.25
C ALA A 80 28.79 -15.66 21.84
N ALA A 81 28.65 -16.92 21.43
CA ALA A 81 27.77 -17.90 22.07
C ALA A 81 28.18 -18.01 23.56
N GLY A 82 27.24 -17.68 24.45
CA GLY A 82 27.47 -17.53 25.89
C GLY A 82 27.54 -16.09 26.38
N ASN A 83 27.54 -15.09 25.49
CA ASN A 83 27.41 -13.69 25.88
C ASN A 83 25.93 -13.34 26.16
N PRO A 84 25.56 -13.02 27.41
CA PRO A 84 24.18 -12.70 27.76
C PRO A 84 23.61 -11.54 26.94
N LYS A 85 24.46 -10.62 26.45
CA LYS A 85 24.04 -9.48 25.62
C LYS A 85 23.49 -9.90 24.25
N ILE A 86 24.08 -10.93 23.65
CA ILE A 86 23.60 -11.47 22.36
C ILE A 86 22.30 -12.22 22.55
N ALA A 87 22.17 -12.98 23.65
CA ALA A 87 20.91 -13.65 23.99
C ALA A 87 19.76 -12.63 24.16
N ILE A 88 20.00 -11.50 24.85
CA ILE A 88 19.02 -10.42 25.00
C ILE A 88 18.65 -9.83 23.63
N ALA A 89 19.63 -9.54 22.76
CA ALA A 89 19.37 -8.99 21.43
C ALA A 89 18.56 -9.96 20.54
N ILE A 90 18.88 -11.25 20.57
CA ILE A 90 18.14 -12.29 19.85
C ILE A 90 16.70 -12.39 20.37
N ALA A 91 16.52 -12.43 21.70
CA ALA A 91 15.20 -12.51 22.30
C ALA A 91 14.34 -11.27 21.98
N ALA A 92 14.92 -10.06 22.04
CA ALA A 92 14.25 -8.83 21.66
C ALA A 92 13.89 -8.80 20.17
N ALA A 93 14.77 -9.31 19.29
CA ALA A 93 14.48 -9.42 17.86
C ALA A 93 13.38 -10.45 17.56
N ALA A 94 13.37 -11.59 18.25
CA ALA A 94 12.31 -12.59 18.14
C ALA A 94 10.96 -12.02 18.59
N LEU A 95 10.95 -11.31 19.72
CA LEU A 95 9.77 -10.61 20.24
C LEU A 95 9.25 -9.56 19.23
N LYS A 96 10.14 -8.71 18.69
CA LYS A 96 9.78 -7.75 17.64
C LYS A 96 9.19 -8.46 16.42
N SER A 97 9.79 -9.56 15.99
CA SER A 97 9.33 -10.33 14.84
C SER A 97 7.93 -10.90 15.04
N ALA A 98 7.59 -11.37 16.23
CA ALA A 98 6.26 -11.85 16.57
C ALA A 98 5.21 -10.73 16.56
N VAL A 99 5.54 -9.58 17.16
CA VAL A 99 4.70 -8.36 17.14
C VAL A 99 4.47 -7.86 15.72
N ASP A 100 5.51 -7.85 14.87
CA ASP A 100 5.40 -7.39 13.49
C ASP A 100 4.47 -8.28 12.65
N ARG A 101 4.40 -9.58 12.95
CA ARG A 101 3.42 -10.52 12.36
C ARG A 101 2.01 -10.41 12.96
N GLY A 102 1.83 -9.61 14.00
CA GLY A 102 0.55 -9.41 14.69
C GLY A 102 0.00 -10.66 15.40
N GLN A 103 0.84 -11.67 15.64
CA GLN A 103 0.44 -12.88 16.34
C GLN A 103 0.50 -12.68 17.86
N PRO A 104 -0.19 -13.50 18.66
CA PRO A 104 0.14 -13.66 20.07
C PRO A 104 1.63 -13.91 20.26
N PHE A 105 2.24 -13.23 21.23
CA PHE A 105 3.69 -13.19 21.42
C PHE A 105 4.11 -13.51 22.87
N MET A 106 3.26 -14.18 23.64
CA MET A 106 3.54 -14.58 25.02
C MET A 106 4.85 -15.40 25.13
N THR A 107 5.06 -16.35 24.23
CA THR A 107 6.23 -17.25 24.26
C THR A 107 7.53 -16.46 24.10
N GLU A 108 7.56 -15.55 23.13
CA GLU A 108 8.72 -14.70 22.87
C GLU A 108 8.93 -13.70 24.02
N LEU A 109 7.84 -13.19 24.60
CA LEU A 109 7.91 -12.28 25.75
C LEU A 109 8.49 -12.97 26.98
N GLU A 110 8.08 -14.20 27.30
CA GLU A 110 8.66 -14.95 28.42
C GLU A 110 10.11 -15.35 28.15
N THR A 111 10.48 -15.60 26.89
CA THR A 111 11.88 -15.82 26.50
C THR A 111 12.73 -14.57 26.73
N TYR A 112 12.21 -13.39 26.35
CA TYR A 112 12.86 -12.10 26.63
C TYR A 112 12.95 -11.81 28.14
N ALA A 113 11.89 -12.11 28.89
CA ALA A 113 11.86 -11.94 30.35
C ALA A 113 12.84 -12.85 31.07
N ALA A 114 13.08 -14.07 30.58
CA ALA A 114 14.04 -15.00 31.18
C ALA A 114 15.49 -14.47 31.14
N VAL A 115 15.84 -13.67 30.13
CA VAL A 115 17.18 -13.06 29.98
C VAL A 115 17.25 -11.62 30.48
N THR A 116 16.10 -10.96 30.69
CA THR A 116 16.00 -9.56 31.11
C THR A 116 14.91 -9.37 32.17
N PRO A 117 14.96 -10.05 33.34
CA PRO A 117 13.83 -10.14 34.26
C PRO A 117 13.38 -8.79 34.84
N ASP A 118 14.29 -7.83 34.95
CA ASP A 118 14.04 -6.50 35.51
C ASP A 118 13.58 -5.46 34.46
N ALA A 119 13.35 -5.88 33.21
CA ALA A 119 12.98 -4.96 32.14
C ALA A 119 11.56 -4.38 32.37
N PRO A 120 11.41 -3.04 32.48
CA PRO A 120 10.16 -2.40 32.89
C PRO A 120 9.01 -2.61 31.89
N GLU A 121 9.33 -2.81 30.62
CA GLU A 121 8.35 -3.01 29.54
C GLU A 121 7.60 -4.35 29.63
N ILE A 122 8.14 -5.35 30.33
CA ILE A 122 7.58 -6.72 30.33
C ILE A 122 6.14 -6.71 30.85
N ALA A 123 5.89 -6.02 31.96
CA ALA A 123 4.55 -5.98 32.57
C ALA A 123 3.50 -5.38 31.61
N SER A 124 3.86 -4.30 30.91
CA SER A 124 2.98 -3.66 29.93
C SER A 124 2.77 -4.53 28.69
N LEU A 125 3.82 -5.19 28.19
CA LEU A 125 3.74 -6.08 27.03
C LEU A 125 2.83 -7.29 27.29
N ARG A 126 2.78 -7.81 28.51
CA ARG A 126 1.89 -8.94 28.87
C ARG A 126 0.42 -8.66 28.64
N ALA A 127 -0.01 -7.40 28.76
CA ALA A 127 -1.41 -7.00 28.51
C ALA A 127 -1.84 -7.21 27.04
N PHE A 128 -0.88 -7.23 26.10
CA PHE A 128 -1.13 -7.39 24.67
C PHE A 128 -0.71 -8.77 24.15
N ALA A 129 0.17 -9.46 24.86
CA ALA A 129 0.86 -10.64 24.37
C ALA A 129 -0.06 -11.84 24.10
N ALA A 130 -1.17 -11.99 24.83
CA ALA A 130 -2.11 -13.08 24.63
C ALA A 130 -2.94 -12.93 23.34
N SER A 131 -3.31 -11.71 22.96
CA SER A 131 -4.10 -11.43 21.76
C SER A 131 -3.27 -11.03 20.55
N GLY A 132 -2.04 -10.54 20.77
CA GLY A 132 -1.30 -9.78 19.78
C GLY A 132 -1.88 -8.38 19.58
N VAL A 133 -1.29 -7.65 18.63
CA VAL A 133 -1.78 -6.36 18.13
C VAL A 133 -1.93 -6.42 16.61
N PRO A 134 -2.93 -5.75 16.01
CA PRO A 134 -3.07 -5.71 14.56
C PRO A 134 -1.79 -5.25 13.85
N THR A 135 -1.54 -5.79 12.66
CA THR A 135 -0.41 -5.33 11.85
C THR A 135 -0.68 -3.94 11.29
N ARG A 136 0.37 -3.21 10.89
CA ARG A 136 0.19 -1.94 10.17
C ARG A 136 -0.61 -2.12 8.88
N ALA A 137 -0.51 -3.27 8.22
CA ALA A 137 -1.31 -3.61 7.04
C ALA A 137 -2.79 -3.83 7.38
N ASP A 138 -3.08 -4.50 8.51
CA ASP A 138 -4.44 -4.68 9.00
C ASP A 138 -5.07 -3.32 9.36
N LEU A 139 -4.30 -2.44 10.01
CA LEU A 139 -4.75 -1.08 10.32
C LEU A 139 -5.01 -0.26 9.05
N ALA A 140 -4.12 -0.33 8.06
CA ALA A 140 -4.31 0.35 6.78
C ALA A 140 -5.55 -0.14 6.03
N THR A 141 -5.88 -1.43 6.15
CA THR A 141 -7.10 -2.02 5.59
C THR A 141 -8.34 -1.57 6.35
N ALA A 142 -8.31 -1.61 7.69
CA ALA A 142 -9.42 -1.18 8.56
C ALA A 142 -9.70 0.33 8.48
N ALA A 143 -8.73 1.13 8.03
CA ALA A 143 -8.89 2.58 7.93
C ALA A 143 -10.01 3.01 6.96
N GLY A 144 -10.21 2.27 5.86
CA GLY A 144 -11.29 2.56 4.91
C GLY A 144 -12.67 2.31 5.50
N GLU A 145 -12.84 1.18 6.19
CA GLU A 145 -14.09 0.86 6.90
C GLU A 145 -14.38 1.89 8.01
N THR A 146 -13.34 2.32 8.72
CA THR A 146 -13.44 3.35 9.75
C THR A 146 -13.86 4.69 9.16
N ALA A 147 -13.27 5.10 8.03
CA ALA A 147 -13.62 6.33 7.33
C ALA A 147 -15.10 6.33 6.90
N VAL A 148 -15.60 5.22 6.35
CA VAL A 148 -17.02 5.06 6.00
C VAL A 148 -17.92 5.16 7.23
N ALA A 149 -17.56 4.49 8.33
CA ALA A 149 -18.34 4.53 9.57
C ALA A 149 -18.41 5.95 10.17
N MET A 150 -17.29 6.68 10.14
CA MET A 150 -17.24 8.07 10.60
C MET A 150 -18.18 8.99 9.82
N ILE A 151 -18.21 8.87 8.49
CA ILE A 151 -19.11 9.66 7.62
C ILE A 151 -20.57 9.27 7.88
N ALA A 152 -20.86 7.96 7.97
CA ALA A 152 -22.21 7.46 8.20
C ALA A 152 -22.79 7.93 9.55
N ALA A 153 -21.96 7.98 10.60
CA ALA A 153 -22.37 8.45 11.93
C ALA A 153 -22.82 9.92 11.94
N MET A 154 -22.32 10.73 11.01
CA MET A 154 -22.75 12.12 10.87
C MET A 154 -24.06 12.27 10.09
N ALA A 155 -24.34 11.38 9.13
CA ALA A 155 -25.58 11.40 8.35
C ALA A 155 -26.83 11.02 9.18
N VAL A 156 -26.67 10.16 10.19
CA VAL A 156 -27.77 9.77 11.10
C VAL A 156 -28.16 10.90 12.06
N ASN A 157 -27.24 11.81 12.34
CA ASN A 157 -27.41 12.91 13.29
C ASN A 157 -27.79 14.24 12.62
N ASP A 158 -28.20 14.23 11.35
CA ASP A 158 -28.91 15.36 10.74
C ASP A 158 -30.43 15.17 10.96
N PRO A 159 -31.03 15.75 12.03
CA PRO A 159 -32.46 15.68 12.26
C PRO A 159 -33.29 16.33 11.13
N GLN A 160 -32.67 17.16 10.30
CA GLN A 160 -33.31 17.78 9.15
C GLN A 160 -33.23 16.91 7.88
N ALA A 161 -32.26 16.01 7.74
CA ALA A 161 -32.20 15.11 6.58
C ALA A 161 -33.46 14.25 6.43
N GLY A 162 -34.06 13.77 7.52
CA GLY A 162 -35.26 12.93 7.48
C GLY A 162 -36.57 13.66 7.15
N PHE A 163 -36.64 14.97 7.42
CA PHE A 163 -37.84 15.79 7.22
C PHE A 163 -37.72 16.65 5.94
N PHE A 164 -36.56 17.27 5.73
CA PHE A 164 -36.26 18.03 4.51
C PHE A 164 -36.13 17.14 3.29
N GLN A 165 -35.62 15.90 3.35
CA GLN A 165 -35.59 15.02 2.17
C GLN A 165 -37.00 14.65 1.69
N ARG A 166 -37.95 14.42 2.60
CA ARG A 166 -39.36 14.17 2.27
C ARG A 166 -40.06 15.42 1.71
N LEU A 167 -39.67 16.60 2.19
CA LEU A 167 -40.16 17.88 1.67
C LEU A 167 -39.51 18.24 0.31
N LEU A 168 -38.22 17.98 0.12
CA LEU A 168 -37.47 18.17 -1.13
C LEU A 168 -37.94 17.21 -2.22
N ASP A 169 -38.21 15.95 -1.89
CA ASP A 169 -38.75 14.98 -2.85
C ASP A 169 -40.20 15.33 -3.24
N SER A 170 -40.90 16.13 -2.42
CA SER A 170 -42.22 16.72 -2.77
C SER A 170 -42.11 18.06 -3.53
N ALA A 171 -41.00 18.80 -3.39
CA ALA A 171 -40.80 20.14 -3.98
C ALA A 171 -39.92 20.17 -5.25
N LYS A 172 -39.23 19.07 -5.60
CA LYS A 172 -38.44 18.94 -6.85
C LYS A 172 -39.27 18.91 -8.14
N ALA A 173 -40.57 19.18 -8.08
CA ALA A 173 -41.42 19.21 -9.26
C ALA A 173 -41.10 20.37 -10.22
N LEU A 174 -40.46 21.47 -9.80
CA LEU A 174 -40.11 22.59 -10.71
C LEU A 174 -39.08 23.53 -10.08
N VAL A 175 -37.83 23.51 -10.57
CA VAL A 175 -36.74 24.48 -10.33
C VAL A 175 -35.73 24.09 -9.24
N THR A 176 -34.57 23.65 -9.69
CA THR A 176 -33.35 23.49 -8.87
C THR A 176 -32.42 24.66 -9.15
N VAL A 177 -32.29 25.58 -8.20
CA VAL A 177 -31.21 26.59 -8.21
C VAL A 177 -30.05 26.03 -7.39
N ARG A 178 -28.87 26.00 -7.99
CA ARG A 178 -27.63 25.46 -7.43
C ARG A 178 -26.89 26.58 -6.67
N PRO A 179 -26.78 26.55 -5.34
CA PRO A 179 -25.94 27.51 -4.62
C PRO A 179 -24.47 27.26 -4.96
N ILE A 180 -23.79 28.33 -5.36
CA ILE A 180 -22.34 28.44 -5.42
C ILE A 180 -21.90 29.11 -4.11
N GLY A 181 -21.17 28.37 -3.26
CA GLY A 181 -20.65 28.88 -1.99
C GLY A 181 -19.79 27.84 -1.28
N MET A 182 -18.49 28.13 -1.20
CA MET A 182 -17.42 27.57 -0.36
C MET A 182 -17.63 26.20 0.28
N VAL A 183 -16.91 25.17 -0.20
CA VAL A 183 -16.50 24.06 0.67
C VAL A 183 -14.99 23.92 0.60
N GLU A 184 -14.32 24.86 1.27
CA GLU A 184 -13.03 24.62 1.92
C GLU A 184 -13.41 24.10 3.31
N GLY A 185 -13.17 22.82 3.63
CA GLY A 185 -14.00 22.15 4.67
C GLY A 185 -13.26 21.34 5.73
N GLU A 186 -13.46 21.71 6.99
CA GLU A 186 -13.34 20.88 8.21
C GLU A 186 -14.40 19.74 8.26
N GLY A 187 -15.06 19.44 7.15
CA GLY A 187 -16.13 18.44 7.04
C GLY A 187 -15.65 17.01 7.29
N ILE A 188 -16.58 16.15 7.69
CA ILE A 188 -16.25 14.78 8.12
C ILE A 188 -15.61 13.94 7.01
N GLU A 189 -16.00 14.15 5.76
CA GLU A 189 -15.45 13.45 4.59
C GLU A 189 -13.97 13.78 4.40
N ALA A 190 -13.58 15.04 4.61
CA ALA A 190 -12.20 15.47 4.53
C ALA A 190 -11.35 14.93 5.69
N ILE A 191 -11.91 14.90 6.90
CA ILE A 191 -11.26 14.27 8.07
C ILE A 191 -11.07 12.77 7.82
N ALA A 192 -12.14 12.06 7.44
CA ALA A 192 -12.14 10.62 7.18
C ALA A 192 -11.13 10.23 6.08
N ALA A 193 -11.09 10.98 4.98
CA ALA A 193 -10.11 10.78 3.92
C ALA A 193 -8.66 10.98 4.41
N ARG A 194 -8.40 11.97 5.28
CA ARG A 194 -7.07 12.19 5.87
C ARG A 194 -6.69 11.09 6.86
N VAL A 195 -7.63 10.56 7.65
CA VAL A 195 -7.40 9.40 8.54
C VAL A 195 -6.97 8.19 7.72
N GLU A 196 -7.69 7.89 6.64
CA GLU A 196 -7.37 6.77 5.76
C GLU A 196 -6.01 6.94 5.10
N ALA A 197 -5.75 8.12 4.50
CA ALA A 197 -4.50 8.42 3.81
C ALA A 197 -3.30 8.33 4.76
N ARG A 198 -3.40 8.92 5.96
CA ARG A 198 -2.32 8.88 6.96
C ARG A 198 -2.05 7.47 7.46
N THR A 199 -3.09 6.69 7.75
CA THR A 199 -2.93 5.29 8.17
C THR A 199 -2.23 4.46 7.09
N LYS A 200 -2.65 4.61 5.82
CA LYS A 200 -2.02 3.93 4.68
C LYS A 200 -0.57 4.35 4.45
N ALA A 201 -0.23 5.59 4.78
CA ALA A 201 1.14 6.10 4.76
C ALA A 201 1.98 5.66 5.97
N GLY A 202 1.39 4.95 6.95
CA GLY A 202 2.05 4.54 8.19
C GLY A 202 2.14 5.63 9.26
N ASP A 203 1.53 6.80 9.04
CA ASP A 203 1.41 7.90 10.00
C ASP A 203 0.22 7.65 10.95
N LEU A 204 0.40 6.69 11.85
CA LEU A 204 -0.61 6.30 12.84
C LEU A 204 -0.93 7.43 13.82
N LYS A 205 0.09 8.18 14.25
CA LYS A 205 -0.10 9.33 15.14
C LYS A 205 -0.92 10.43 14.47
N GLY A 206 -0.57 10.81 13.24
CA GLY A 206 -1.33 11.82 12.51
C GLY A 206 -2.75 11.37 12.19
N ALA A 207 -3.00 10.07 12.01
CA ALA A 207 -4.36 9.55 11.86
C ALA A 207 -5.20 9.76 13.13
N LEU A 208 -4.64 9.45 14.32
CA LEU A 208 -5.29 9.73 15.60
C LEU A 208 -5.55 11.24 15.81
N ASP A 209 -4.57 12.08 15.46
CA ASP A 209 -4.69 13.53 15.58
C ASP A 209 -5.79 14.11 14.67
N GLU A 210 -6.13 13.47 13.54
CA GLU A 210 -7.31 13.83 12.73
C GLU A 210 -8.62 13.36 13.34
N ILE A 211 -8.69 12.13 13.84
CA ILE A 211 -9.88 11.61 14.50
C ILE A 211 -10.24 12.50 15.70
N ALA A 212 -9.23 13.00 16.43
CA ALA A 212 -9.43 13.92 17.55
C ALA A 212 -10.13 15.25 17.17
N LYS A 213 -10.05 15.67 15.91
CA LYS A 213 -10.72 16.87 15.38
C LYS A 213 -12.16 16.59 14.95
N ALA A 214 -12.54 15.33 14.78
CA ALA A 214 -13.88 14.97 14.33
C ALA A 214 -14.95 15.26 15.39
N PRO A 215 -16.21 15.48 14.99
CA PRO A 215 -17.34 15.54 15.92
C PRO A 215 -17.51 14.23 16.71
N GLU A 216 -18.12 14.31 17.90
CA GLU A 216 -18.28 13.17 18.81
C GLU A 216 -18.94 11.92 18.18
N PRO A 217 -20.00 12.02 17.33
CA PRO A 217 -20.58 10.84 16.69
C PRO A 217 -19.56 10.08 15.82
N ALA A 218 -18.71 10.81 15.09
CA ALA A 218 -17.67 10.21 14.27
C ALA A 218 -16.52 9.64 15.11
N LYS A 219 -16.13 10.31 16.20
CA LYS A 219 -15.15 9.77 17.17
C LYS A 219 -15.63 8.46 17.78
N ALA A 220 -16.88 8.40 18.19
CA ALA A 220 -17.50 7.19 18.72
C ALA A 220 -17.47 6.04 17.70
N ALA A 221 -17.78 6.33 16.43
CA ALA A 221 -17.69 5.36 15.34
C ALA A 221 -16.26 4.86 15.07
N ALA A 222 -15.24 5.70 15.33
CA ALA A 222 -13.83 5.35 15.18
C ALA A 222 -13.19 4.73 16.43
N ALA A 223 -13.89 4.65 17.57
CA ALA A 223 -13.28 4.29 18.85
C ALA A 223 -12.55 2.94 18.84
N GLY A 224 -13.15 1.91 18.22
CA GLY A 224 -12.52 0.60 18.10
C GLY A 224 -11.25 0.61 17.24
N PHE A 225 -11.17 1.48 16.23
CA PHE A 225 -9.97 1.68 15.43
C PHE A 225 -8.90 2.42 16.22
N VAL A 226 -9.27 3.48 16.95
CA VAL A 226 -8.37 4.23 17.84
C VAL A 226 -7.67 3.30 18.84
N THR A 227 -8.43 2.47 19.55
CA THR A 227 -7.85 1.51 20.52
C THR A 227 -6.83 0.56 19.88
N LYS A 228 -7.11 0.07 18.66
CA LYS A 228 -6.18 -0.82 17.93
C LYS A 228 -4.89 -0.08 17.55
N VAL A 229 -5.01 1.16 17.08
CA VAL A 229 -3.87 1.99 16.69
C VAL A 229 -3.01 2.34 17.91
N GLU A 230 -3.64 2.77 19.02
CA GLU A 230 -2.95 3.08 20.27
C GLU A 230 -2.25 1.86 20.86
N GLY A 231 -2.91 0.70 20.86
CA GLY A 231 -2.30 -0.56 21.29
C GLY A 231 -1.07 -0.92 20.46
N ARG A 232 -1.18 -0.80 19.13
CA ARG A 232 -0.05 -1.03 18.21
C ARG A 232 1.11 -0.08 18.49
N MET A 233 0.85 1.22 18.61
CA MET A 233 1.90 2.22 18.89
C MET A 233 2.54 2.01 20.26
N THR A 234 1.75 1.64 21.27
CA THR A 234 2.24 1.35 22.62
C THR A 234 3.21 0.18 22.59
N VAL A 235 2.83 -0.93 21.95
CA VAL A 235 3.71 -2.10 21.82
C VAL A 235 4.97 -1.76 21.02
N GLU A 236 4.87 -1.03 19.90
CA GLU A 236 6.05 -0.62 19.12
C GLU A 236 7.04 0.19 19.97
N ASN A 237 6.56 1.18 20.72
CA ASN A 237 7.40 1.99 21.59
C ASN A 237 8.11 1.16 22.67
N LEU A 238 7.41 0.18 23.27
CA LEU A 238 7.98 -0.71 24.29
C LEU A 238 9.05 -1.63 23.70
N ILE A 239 8.82 -2.18 22.50
CA ILE A 239 9.80 -3.02 21.80
C ILE A 239 11.02 -2.22 21.37
N ASP A 240 10.84 -0.98 20.90
CA ASP A 240 11.96 -0.12 20.52
C ASP A 240 12.82 0.23 21.74
N ALA A 241 12.20 0.47 22.90
CA ALA A 241 12.92 0.63 24.17
C ALA A 241 13.70 -0.63 24.56
N ALA A 242 13.09 -1.81 24.44
CA ALA A 242 13.73 -3.10 24.73
C ALA A 242 14.98 -3.34 23.85
N LEU A 243 14.87 -3.04 22.55
CA LEU A 243 15.98 -3.14 21.60
C LEU A 243 17.07 -2.11 21.89
N ALA A 244 16.70 -0.86 22.18
CA ALA A 244 17.67 0.17 22.54
C ALA A 244 18.44 -0.18 23.82
N ALA A 245 17.76 -0.73 24.83
CA ALA A 245 18.39 -1.21 26.07
C ALA A 245 19.35 -2.38 25.80
N ALA A 246 18.94 -3.34 24.97
CA ALA A 246 19.78 -4.47 24.54
C ALA A 246 21.06 -4.01 23.84
N LEU A 247 20.96 -2.98 22.98
CA LEU A 247 22.12 -2.43 22.26
C LEU A 247 23.02 -1.56 23.16
N LYS A 248 22.45 -0.77 24.08
CA LYS A 248 23.22 0.10 24.98
C LYS A 248 24.07 -0.69 25.97
N THR A 249 23.55 -1.82 26.46
CA THR A 249 24.36 -2.74 27.30
C THR A 249 25.51 -3.39 26.51
N GLY A 250 25.47 -3.34 25.17
CA GLY A 250 26.52 -3.81 24.25
C GLY A 250 27.70 -2.86 24.01
N GLY A 251 27.55 -1.54 24.24
CA GLY A 251 28.53 -0.53 23.82
C GLY A 251 29.61 -0.12 24.84
N THR A 252 29.52 -0.56 26.10
CA THR A 252 30.39 -0.08 27.20
C THR A 252 31.64 -0.94 27.47
N GLY A 253 32.14 -1.67 26.47
CA GLY A 253 33.37 -2.46 26.59
C GLY A 253 34.44 -1.99 25.61
N GLY A 254 35.15 -0.91 25.97
CA GLY A 254 36.35 -0.41 25.32
C GLY A 254 37.30 0.11 26.38
#